data_AF-A0A2M9X9R5-F1
#
_entry.id   AF-A0A2M9X9R5-F1
#
_cell.length_a   1.000
_cell.length_b   1.000
_cell.length_c   1.000
_cell.angle_alpha   90.00
_cell.angle_beta   90.00
_cell.angle_gamma   90.00
#
_symmetry.space_group_name_H-M   'P 1'
#
loop_
_entity.id
_entity.type
_entity.pdbx_description
1 polymer ?
#
loop_
_entity_poly.entity_id
_entity_poly.type
_entity_poly.pdbx_seq_one_letter_code
_entity_poly.pdbx_strand_id
1 'polypeptide(L)'
;MNSETYPLAVLQLKGSQEEMGRQFGEIMNTIGQFEPIFDFYPVMARNLLLGSLPRSNRNFLAKGVTSLLVNWMSRRMMKHRPSEFSARTIAALTSAGRSAKLEKELFTMDSFQNSVGFLGMIQLLPELAHMSPGRSPQMIPACTSVAVWGEQSQDGKLYHARNFDFPGVEVWDKRPIVVFCTPEKGLRYGYIACRGADVPGITAFNEAGLTIAFHTRFHKKIGFNGLGVIDFGHKIISEARSIEEAVSIAKKNKINSTWGLIVTNHKEKGPKAAIIETNYGNVDVVYPKLGKDHIVNTNHYQSEKLQEGEIMAAPVFYHHCISRFDRAEQLLSAQKKRKGTNVVDLQNLLDDTVDCSSGEVRTMGSTIRQITSVKSVVMSAEARKIFVSVGTAPTSSGPYMEIPMAWGEPGYKLLDLSDIKKGKRKKVSSSKNPKAGSAIKHYKKAMLINDDPEMGGIDDILQELQKANEEFTGKDPSILFLEAILYLEKGNLNKAAFLLEQAESLETSSFRKQQSALWLARTQSVLGKQKIADHFYDKIKNSKTEFSTQVWKQKAFQDKGKYSAKKLRQVSPNFIIVEANEL
;
A
#
# COMPACT_ATOMS: atom_id res chain seq x y z
N MET A 1 -5.14 24.57 0.54
CA MET A 1 -5.84 23.31 0.24
C MET A 1 -6.76 23.03 1.39
N ASN A 2 -8.07 22.95 1.12
CA ASN A 2 -9.07 22.62 2.14
C ASN A 2 -8.65 21.33 2.83
N SER A 3 -8.29 21.47 4.12
CA SER A 3 -7.99 20.41 5.08
C SER A 3 -9.23 19.60 5.44
N GLU A 4 -10.22 19.57 4.56
CA GLU A 4 -11.56 19.11 4.85
C GLU A 4 -11.77 17.77 4.15
N THR A 5 -11.84 16.74 4.97
CA THR A 5 -12.45 15.47 4.63
C THR A 5 -13.95 15.64 4.64
N TYR A 6 -14.65 14.95 3.74
CA TYR A 6 -16.10 14.86 3.80
C TYR A 6 -16.53 14.05 5.04
N PRO A 7 -17.75 14.30 5.57
CA PRO A 7 -18.30 13.51 6.66
C PRO A 7 -18.25 12.02 6.35
N LEU A 8 -17.95 11.22 7.37
CA LEU A 8 -17.96 9.77 7.31
C LEU A 8 -19.38 9.31 7.01
N ALA A 9 -19.58 8.65 5.87
CA ALA A 9 -20.87 8.07 5.54
C ALA A 9 -20.94 6.63 6.07
N VAL A 10 -21.94 6.35 6.91
CA VAL A 10 -22.27 5.01 7.39
C VAL A 10 -23.53 4.54 6.68
N LEU A 11 -23.38 3.51 5.83
CA LEU A 11 -24.44 2.99 4.98
C LEU A 11 -24.97 1.67 5.55
N GLN A 12 -26.27 1.45 5.37
CA GLN A 12 -26.98 0.21 5.65
C GLN A 12 -27.64 -0.24 4.35
N LEU A 13 -27.32 -1.44 3.88
CA LEU A 13 -27.83 -2.04 2.66
C LEU A 13 -28.49 -3.37 3.00
N LYS A 14 -29.59 -3.73 2.31
CA LYS A 14 -30.32 -4.99 2.55
C LYS A 14 -30.92 -5.54 1.25
N GLY A 15 -30.97 -6.86 1.12
CA GLY A 15 -31.59 -7.54 -0.03
C GLY A 15 -30.61 -8.42 -0.80
N SER A 16 -30.96 -8.75 -2.03
CA SER A 16 -30.05 -9.38 -3.00
C SER A 16 -28.82 -8.50 -3.27
N GLN A 17 -27.78 -9.09 -3.86
CA GLN A 17 -26.57 -8.33 -4.22
C GLN A 17 -26.87 -7.21 -5.22
N GLU A 18 -27.79 -7.43 -6.16
CA GLU A 18 -28.25 -6.41 -7.11
C GLU A 18 -28.98 -5.26 -6.41
N GLU A 19 -29.92 -5.55 -5.50
CA GLU A 19 -30.66 -4.52 -4.76
C GLU A 19 -29.75 -3.70 -3.84
N MET A 20 -28.79 -4.35 -3.17
CA MET A 20 -27.79 -3.64 -2.38
C MET A 20 -26.88 -2.76 -3.27
N GLY A 21 -26.55 -3.23 -4.48
CA GLY A 21 -25.86 -2.42 -5.49
C GLY A 21 -26.65 -1.17 -5.86
N ARG A 22 -27.94 -1.34 -6.22
CA ARG A 22 -28.86 -0.24 -6.53
C ARG A 22 -28.94 0.78 -5.39
N GLN A 23 -29.15 0.31 -4.15
CA GLN A 23 -29.18 1.16 -2.96
C GLN A 23 -27.87 1.93 -2.77
N PHE A 24 -26.72 1.27 -2.95
CA PHE A 24 -25.42 1.94 -2.87
C PHE A 24 -25.32 3.06 -3.90
N GLY A 25 -25.70 2.81 -5.16
CA GLY A 25 -25.66 3.81 -6.23
C GLY A 25 -26.58 5.01 -5.98
N GLU A 26 -27.82 4.75 -5.54
CA GLU A 26 -28.80 5.80 -5.16
C GLU A 26 -28.27 6.67 -4.01
N ILE A 27 -27.67 6.06 -2.99
CA ILE A 27 -27.05 6.78 -1.88
C ILE A 27 -25.86 7.62 -2.37
N MET A 28 -24.98 7.07 -3.22
CA MET A 28 -23.84 7.82 -3.77
C MET A 28 -24.30 9.06 -4.54
N ASN A 29 -25.33 8.94 -5.38
CA ASN A 29 -25.94 10.07 -6.07
C ASN A 29 -26.52 11.12 -5.12
N THR A 30 -27.07 10.68 -3.99
CA THR A 30 -27.66 11.58 -2.99
C THR A 30 -26.59 12.33 -2.19
N ILE A 31 -25.55 11.64 -1.72
CA ILE A 31 -24.52 12.24 -0.86
C ILE A 31 -23.39 12.92 -1.64
N GLY A 32 -23.25 12.62 -2.93
CA GLY A 32 -22.26 13.16 -3.86
C GLY A 32 -20.80 12.87 -3.47
N GLN A 33 -19.88 13.52 -4.19
CA GLN A 33 -18.44 13.46 -3.92
C GLN A 33 -17.87 12.06 -4.07
N PHE A 34 -18.30 11.31 -5.07
CA PHE A 34 -17.82 9.97 -5.40
C PHE A 34 -17.19 9.92 -6.80
N GLU A 35 -17.36 10.99 -7.58
CA GLU A 35 -16.97 11.12 -8.98
C GLU A 35 -15.47 10.94 -9.24
N PRO A 36 -14.55 11.46 -8.41
CA PRO A 36 -13.12 11.37 -8.68
C PRO A 36 -12.58 9.94 -8.81
N ILE A 37 -13.25 8.94 -8.25
CA ILE A 37 -12.81 7.55 -8.39
C ILE A 37 -12.91 7.07 -9.85
N PHE A 38 -13.87 7.60 -10.62
CA PHE A 38 -14.10 7.16 -12.00
C PHE A 38 -13.11 7.78 -12.99
N ASP A 39 -12.47 8.89 -12.61
CA ASP A 39 -11.33 9.43 -13.35
C ASP A 39 -10.03 8.70 -12.96
N PHE A 40 -9.93 8.32 -11.68
CA PHE A 40 -8.75 7.68 -11.11
C PHE A 40 -8.54 6.22 -11.58
N TYR A 41 -9.54 5.34 -11.43
CA TYR A 41 -9.38 3.91 -11.68
C TYR A 41 -9.01 3.54 -13.13
N PRO A 42 -9.61 4.13 -14.18
CA PRO A 42 -9.31 3.77 -15.57
C PRO A 42 -7.86 4.01 -16.00
N VAL A 43 -7.16 4.91 -15.31
CA VAL A 43 -5.77 5.26 -15.63
C VAL A 43 -4.76 4.76 -14.61
N MET A 44 -5.22 4.29 -13.44
CA MET A 44 -4.36 3.94 -12.31
C MET A 44 -3.28 2.93 -12.71
N ALA A 45 -3.65 1.70 -13.10
CA ALA A 45 -2.67 0.64 -13.40
C ALA A 45 -1.67 1.06 -14.49
N ARG A 46 -2.12 1.81 -15.51
CA ARG A 46 -1.25 2.37 -16.54
C ARG A 46 -0.24 3.35 -15.93
N ASN A 47 -0.71 4.29 -15.12
CA ASN A 47 0.15 5.30 -14.49
C ASN A 47 1.18 4.62 -13.57
N LEU A 48 0.80 3.56 -12.83
CA LEU A 48 1.74 2.79 -12.00
C LEU A 48 2.82 2.09 -12.83
N LEU A 49 2.43 1.43 -13.92
CA LEU A 49 3.39 0.73 -14.79
C LEU A 49 4.34 1.69 -15.50
N LEU A 50 3.87 2.89 -15.86
CA LEU A 50 4.69 3.90 -16.54
C LEU A 50 5.46 4.80 -15.58
N GLY A 51 5.03 4.91 -14.32
CA GLY A 51 5.66 5.76 -13.31
C GLY A 51 7.06 5.29 -12.91
N SER A 52 7.44 4.05 -13.22
CA SER A 52 8.84 3.63 -13.11
C SER A 52 9.72 4.02 -14.29
N LEU A 53 9.14 4.43 -15.42
CA LEU A 53 9.91 4.91 -16.55
C LEU A 53 10.35 6.36 -16.30
N PRO A 54 11.51 6.78 -16.85
CA PRO A 54 11.88 8.19 -16.90
C PRO A 54 10.80 9.02 -17.56
N ARG A 55 10.60 10.26 -17.10
CA ARG A 55 9.52 11.13 -17.59
C ARG A 55 9.53 11.30 -19.11
N SER A 56 10.72 11.41 -19.70
CA SER A 56 10.91 11.49 -21.17
C SER A 56 10.32 10.31 -21.94
N ASN A 57 10.17 9.16 -21.28
CA ASN A 57 9.72 7.91 -21.89
C ASN A 57 8.23 7.64 -21.64
N ARG A 58 7.53 8.48 -20.86
CA ARG A 58 6.09 8.37 -20.57
C ARG A 58 5.22 9.01 -21.67
N ASN A 59 5.60 8.81 -22.94
CA ASN A 59 4.97 9.45 -24.09
C ASN A 59 3.60 8.84 -24.44
N PHE A 60 2.88 9.48 -25.38
CA PHE A 60 1.54 9.07 -25.81
C PHE A 60 1.49 7.61 -26.28
N LEU A 61 2.50 7.15 -27.02
CA LEU A 61 2.58 5.78 -27.51
C LEU A 61 2.69 4.77 -26.34
N ALA A 62 3.58 5.02 -25.38
CA ALA A 62 3.72 4.18 -24.19
C ALA A 62 2.41 4.14 -23.38
N LYS A 63 1.75 5.29 -23.19
CA LYS A 63 0.43 5.37 -22.56
C LYS A 63 -0.62 4.54 -23.31
N GLY A 64 -0.66 4.62 -24.64
CA GLY A 64 -1.58 3.86 -25.48
C GLY A 64 -1.38 2.36 -25.36
N VAL A 65 -0.15 1.88 -25.56
CA VAL A 65 0.20 0.44 -25.50
C VAL A 65 -0.09 -0.15 -24.13
N THR A 66 0.33 0.52 -23.05
CA THR A 66 0.05 0.05 -21.68
C THR A 66 -1.45 0.05 -21.38
N SER A 67 -2.19 1.07 -21.84
CA SER A 67 -3.66 1.10 -21.68
C SER A 67 -4.34 -0.07 -22.39
N LEU A 68 -3.91 -0.41 -23.61
CA LEU A 68 -4.46 -1.54 -24.36
C LEU A 68 -4.22 -2.86 -23.62
N LEU A 69 -3.00 -3.08 -23.12
CA LEU A 69 -2.65 -4.28 -22.36
C LEU A 69 -3.49 -4.41 -21.08
N VAL A 70 -3.55 -3.36 -20.26
CA VAL A 70 -4.32 -3.35 -19.01
C VAL A 70 -5.79 -3.59 -19.29
N ASN A 71 -6.38 -2.86 -20.24
CA ASN A 71 -7.80 -3.04 -20.60
C ASN A 71 -8.10 -4.45 -21.11
N TRP A 72 -7.20 -5.04 -21.89
CA TRP A 72 -7.34 -6.42 -22.35
C TRP A 72 -7.36 -7.39 -21.17
N MET A 73 -6.43 -7.23 -20.21
CA MET A 73 -6.38 -8.06 -19.00
C MET A 73 -7.66 -7.92 -18.16
N SER A 74 -8.11 -6.70 -17.89
CA SER A 74 -9.32 -6.44 -17.10
C SER A 74 -10.57 -7.05 -17.75
N ARG A 75 -10.73 -6.88 -19.06
CA ARG A 75 -11.84 -7.49 -19.82
C ARG A 75 -11.78 -9.01 -19.80
N ARG A 76 -10.58 -9.60 -19.87
CA ARG A 76 -10.40 -11.06 -19.82
C ARG A 76 -10.82 -11.64 -18.47
N MET A 77 -10.46 -10.97 -17.37
CA MET A 77 -10.85 -11.37 -16.01
C MET A 77 -12.36 -11.20 -15.78
N MET A 78 -12.91 -10.06 -16.21
CA MET A 78 -14.35 -9.76 -16.11
C MET A 78 -15.24 -10.83 -16.77
N LYS A 79 -14.79 -11.46 -17.87
CA LYS A 79 -15.54 -12.56 -18.53
C LYS A 79 -15.79 -13.78 -17.63
N HIS A 80 -14.98 -13.99 -16.60
CA HIS A 80 -15.10 -15.13 -15.67
C HIS A 80 -15.68 -14.71 -14.32
N ARG A 81 -16.15 -13.46 -14.22
CA ARG A 81 -16.75 -12.94 -12.99
C ARG A 81 -18.13 -13.59 -12.74
N PRO A 82 -18.45 -14.01 -11.50
CA PRO A 82 -19.77 -14.50 -11.16
C PRO A 82 -20.87 -13.47 -11.44
N SER A 83 -21.98 -13.91 -12.03
CA SER A 83 -23.08 -13.03 -12.47
C SER A 83 -23.71 -12.22 -11.33
N GLU A 84 -23.80 -12.80 -10.14
CA GLU A 84 -24.34 -12.11 -8.95
C GLU A 84 -23.50 -10.88 -8.56
N PHE A 85 -22.16 -10.99 -8.62
CA PHE A 85 -21.26 -9.87 -8.33
C PHE A 85 -21.27 -8.83 -9.46
N SER A 86 -21.40 -9.28 -10.71
CA SER A 86 -21.63 -8.40 -11.85
C SER A 86 -22.92 -7.58 -11.70
N ALA A 87 -24.03 -8.23 -11.37
CA ALA A 87 -25.32 -7.58 -11.18
C ALA A 87 -25.26 -6.48 -10.12
N ARG A 88 -24.62 -6.74 -8.97
CA ARG A 88 -24.38 -5.73 -7.94
C ARG A 88 -23.63 -4.50 -8.46
N THR A 89 -22.49 -4.72 -9.10
CA THR A 89 -21.66 -3.61 -9.59
C THR A 89 -22.37 -2.82 -10.68
N ILE A 90 -23.04 -3.50 -11.61
CA ILE A 90 -23.80 -2.85 -12.67
C ILE A 90 -24.91 -2.00 -12.07
N ALA A 91 -25.70 -2.54 -11.13
CA ALA A 91 -26.76 -1.80 -10.45
C ALA A 91 -26.20 -0.58 -9.68
N ALA A 92 -25.08 -0.73 -8.97
CA ALA A 92 -24.43 0.38 -8.29
C ALA A 92 -23.99 1.48 -9.27
N LEU A 93 -23.40 1.11 -10.41
CA LEU A 93 -22.95 2.07 -11.42
C LEU A 93 -24.13 2.78 -12.08
N THR A 94 -25.13 2.04 -12.56
CA THR A 94 -26.26 2.63 -13.30
C THR A 94 -27.11 3.51 -12.40
N SER A 95 -27.39 3.09 -11.16
CA SER A 95 -28.10 3.89 -10.17
C SER A 95 -27.33 5.12 -9.72
N ALA A 96 -26.00 5.12 -9.84
CA ALA A 96 -25.14 6.27 -9.63
C ALA A 96 -24.95 7.14 -10.90
N GLY A 97 -25.72 6.89 -11.97
CA GLY A 97 -25.61 7.63 -13.24
C GLY A 97 -24.32 7.36 -14.01
N ARG A 98 -23.67 6.21 -13.77
CA ARG A 98 -22.40 5.80 -14.40
C ARG A 98 -22.60 4.67 -15.38
N SER A 99 -21.68 4.56 -16.34
CA SER A 99 -21.72 3.50 -17.34
C SER A 99 -21.39 2.15 -16.71
N ALA A 100 -22.21 1.13 -16.98
CA ALA A 100 -21.93 -0.26 -16.64
C ALA A 100 -20.58 -0.77 -17.19
N LYS A 101 -20.05 -0.15 -18.26
CA LYS A 101 -18.72 -0.47 -18.82
C LYS A 101 -17.56 -0.26 -17.84
N LEU A 102 -17.78 0.50 -16.76
CA LEU A 102 -16.80 0.72 -15.69
C LEU A 102 -16.67 -0.49 -14.76
N GLU A 103 -17.50 -1.52 -14.87
CA GLU A 103 -17.38 -2.76 -14.10
C GLU A 103 -15.96 -3.36 -14.18
N LYS A 104 -15.37 -3.36 -15.38
CA LYS A 104 -14.02 -3.88 -15.62
C LYS A 104 -12.94 -3.24 -14.72
N GLU A 105 -13.18 -2.03 -14.22
CA GLU A 105 -12.23 -1.28 -13.40
C GLU A 105 -12.05 -1.87 -11.98
N LEU A 106 -12.97 -2.76 -11.55
CA LEU A 106 -12.77 -3.56 -10.34
C LEU A 106 -11.53 -4.47 -10.42
N PHE A 107 -11.10 -4.81 -11.63
CA PHE A 107 -9.92 -5.64 -11.89
C PHE A 107 -8.65 -4.83 -12.11
N THR A 108 -8.64 -3.51 -11.90
CA THR A 108 -7.48 -2.68 -12.22
C THR A 108 -6.26 -3.04 -11.37
N MET A 109 -6.43 -3.37 -10.09
CA MET A 109 -5.32 -3.85 -9.26
C MET A 109 -4.86 -5.26 -9.63
N ASP A 110 -5.78 -6.17 -9.96
CA ASP A 110 -5.42 -7.48 -10.49
C ASP A 110 -4.61 -7.36 -11.79
N SER A 111 -5.02 -6.44 -12.68
CA SER A 111 -4.35 -6.18 -13.96
C SER A 111 -2.96 -5.59 -13.76
N PHE A 112 -2.81 -4.69 -12.79
CA PHE A 112 -1.50 -4.15 -12.39
C PHE A 112 -0.58 -5.26 -11.89
N GLN A 113 -1.00 -6.05 -10.90
CA GLN A 113 -0.18 -7.15 -10.36
C GLN A 113 0.19 -8.17 -11.44
N ASN A 114 -0.75 -8.53 -12.30
CA ASN A 114 -0.50 -9.47 -13.38
C ASN A 114 0.44 -8.91 -14.44
N SER A 115 0.42 -7.59 -14.69
CA SER A 115 1.40 -6.93 -15.55
C SER A 115 2.81 -7.00 -14.96
N VAL A 116 2.95 -6.75 -13.64
CA VAL A 116 4.24 -6.92 -12.93
C VAL A 116 4.71 -8.38 -12.99
N GLY A 117 3.80 -9.32 -12.75
CA GLY A 117 4.06 -10.76 -12.87
C GLY A 117 4.56 -11.17 -14.26
N PHE A 118 3.90 -10.66 -15.30
CA PHE A 118 4.26 -10.90 -16.70
C PHE A 118 5.64 -10.34 -17.05
N LEU A 119 5.94 -9.10 -16.64
CA LEU A 119 7.26 -8.49 -16.85
C LEU A 119 8.37 -9.29 -16.13
N GLY A 120 8.11 -9.73 -14.89
CA GLY A 120 9.05 -10.56 -14.15
C GLY A 120 9.30 -11.93 -14.78
N MET A 121 8.29 -12.53 -15.44
CA MET A 121 8.49 -13.76 -16.22
C MET A 121 9.40 -13.53 -17.44
N ILE A 122 9.17 -12.44 -18.20
CA ILE A 122 9.98 -12.12 -19.39
C ILE A 122 11.46 -11.90 -19.01
N GLN A 123 11.74 -11.21 -17.91
CA GLN A 123 13.11 -10.93 -17.47
C GLN A 123 13.93 -12.19 -17.16
N LEU A 124 13.27 -13.32 -16.88
CA LEU A 124 13.93 -14.59 -16.56
C LEU A 124 14.16 -15.48 -17.77
N LEU A 125 13.60 -15.14 -18.93
CA LEU A 125 13.84 -15.87 -20.17
C LEU A 125 15.15 -15.35 -20.80
N PRO A 126 16.23 -16.15 -20.84
CA PRO A 126 17.54 -15.67 -21.28
C PRO A 126 17.53 -15.07 -22.69
N GLU A 127 16.71 -15.63 -23.59
CA GLU A 127 16.57 -15.18 -24.98
C GLU A 127 15.87 -13.82 -25.12
N LEU A 128 15.00 -13.47 -24.17
CA LEU A 128 14.21 -12.23 -24.17
C LEU A 128 14.67 -11.21 -23.13
N ALA A 129 15.59 -11.59 -22.24
CA ALA A 129 16.17 -10.71 -21.21
C ALA A 129 16.88 -9.50 -21.85
N HIS A 130 17.44 -9.64 -23.05
CA HIS A 130 18.04 -8.53 -23.82
C HIS A 130 17.00 -7.60 -24.46
N MET A 131 15.75 -8.05 -24.64
CA MET A 131 14.66 -7.28 -25.24
C MET A 131 13.83 -6.51 -24.21
N SER A 132 13.91 -6.90 -22.93
CA SER A 132 13.29 -6.18 -21.83
C SER A 132 14.35 -5.27 -21.20
N PRO A 133 14.27 -3.93 -21.32
CA PRO A 133 15.09 -3.05 -20.49
C PRO A 133 14.84 -3.41 -19.02
N GLY A 134 15.81 -3.17 -18.13
CA GLY A 134 15.79 -3.55 -16.72
C GLY A 134 14.74 -2.77 -15.92
N ARG A 135 13.47 -2.87 -16.32
CA ARG A 135 12.33 -2.13 -15.82
C ARG A 135 11.87 -2.77 -14.52
N SER A 136 12.16 -2.09 -13.41
CA SER A 136 11.50 -2.37 -12.13
C SER A 136 10.19 -1.56 -12.12
N PRO A 137 8.99 -2.17 -12.05
CA PRO A 137 7.72 -1.43 -11.99
C PRO A 137 7.65 -0.53 -10.75
N GLN A 138 6.84 0.53 -10.77
CA GLN A 138 6.67 1.39 -9.59
C GLN A 138 5.90 0.62 -8.54
N MET A 139 6.60 0.22 -7.48
CA MET A 139 6.02 -0.57 -6.41
C MET A 139 5.40 0.37 -5.39
N ILE A 140 4.08 0.36 -5.34
CA ILE A 140 3.26 1.20 -4.48
C ILE A 140 2.76 0.52 -3.20
N PRO A 141 2.58 -0.81 -3.11
CA PRO A 141 1.86 -1.36 -1.98
C PRO A 141 2.75 -1.34 -0.73
N ALA A 142 2.32 -0.53 0.23
CA ALA A 142 3.06 -0.29 1.47
C ALA A 142 2.24 -0.63 2.73
N CYS A 143 1.19 -1.41 2.48
CA CYS A 143 0.18 -1.95 3.38
C CYS A 143 0.77 -2.62 4.63
N THR A 144 0.29 -2.23 5.83
CA THR A 144 0.65 -2.89 7.11
C THR A 144 -0.60 -3.34 7.88
N SER A 145 -0.56 -4.55 8.45
CA SER A 145 -1.61 -5.09 9.32
C SER A 145 -1.00 -5.77 10.53
N VAL A 146 -1.72 -5.69 11.64
CA VAL A 146 -1.42 -6.41 12.87
C VAL A 146 -2.71 -6.96 13.45
N ALA A 147 -2.69 -8.21 13.93
CA ALA A 147 -3.72 -8.72 14.83
C ALA A 147 -3.11 -9.10 16.19
N VAL A 148 -3.81 -8.76 17.28
CA VAL A 148 -3.42 -9.08 18.66
C VAL A 148 -4.61 -9.64 19.42
N TRP A 149 -4.36 -10.57 20.33
CA TRP A 149 -5.37 -11.14 21.23
C TRP A 149 -4.72 -11.60 22.54
N GLY A 150 -5.46 -12.28 23.42
CA GLY A 150 -4.90 -13.01 24.55
C GLY A 150 -3.97 -12.13 25.41
N GLU A 151 -2.79 -12.64 25.73
CA GLU A 151 -1.80 -11.93 26.54
C GLU A 151 -1.17 -10.72 25.83
N GLN A 152 -1.23 -10.66 24.49
CA GLN A 152 -0.73 -9.50 23.78
C GLN A 152 -1.68 -8.31 23.94
N SER A 153 -3.00 -8.55 23.92
CA SER A 153 -4.01 -7.50 24.08
C SER A 153 -4.21 -7.11 25.55
N GLN A 154 -4.37 -5.81 25.83
CA GLN A 154 -4.52 -5.33 27.22
C GLN A 154 -5.75 -5.92 27.94
N ASP A 155 -6.83 -6.22 27.22
CA ASP A 155 -8.09 -6.73 27.77
C ASP A 155 -8.45 -8.14 27.27
N GLY A 156 -7.50 -8.88 26.69
CA GLY A 156 -7.69 -10.23 26.18
C GLY A 156 -8.40 -10.32 24.82
N LYS A 157 -8.99 -9.21 24.33
CA LYS A 157 -9.82 -9.23 23.12
C LYS A 157 -9.00 -9.27 21.84
N LEU A 158 -9.60 -9.85 20.81
CA LEU A 158 -9.06 -9.80 19.45
C LEU A 158 -9.25 -8.40 18.84
N TYR A 159 -8.13 -7.82 18.40
CA TYR A 159 -8.06 -6.61 17.57
C TYR A 159 -7.33 -6.88 16.26
N HIS A 160 -7.81 -6.27 15.18
CA HIS A 160 -7.18 -6.27 13.86
C HIS A 160 -7.00 -4.83 13.38
N ALA A 161 -5.75 -4.37 13.32
CA ALA A 161 -5.34 -3.05 12.86
C ALA A 161 -4.79 -3.10 11.43
N ARG A 162 -5.07 -2.08 10.62
CA ARG A 162 -4.70 -2.01 9.20
C ARG A 162 -4.44 -0.57 8.76
N ASN A 163 -3.28 -0.34 8.14
CA ASN A 163 -3.11 0.72 7.15
C ASN A 163 -3.31 0.13 5.76
N PHE A 164 -4.20 0.75 4.99
CA PHE A 164 -4.40 0.48 3.58
C PHE A 164 -3.67 1.55 2.78
N ASP A 165 -2.51 1.17 2.27
CA ASP A 165 -1.61 2.04 1.52
C ASP A 165 -1.82 1.84 0.02
N PHE A 166 -2.34 2.87 -0.64
CA PHE A 166 -2.91 2.81 -1.98
C PHE A 166 -2.71 4.16 -2.70
N PRO A 167 -2.48 4.19 -4.03
CA PRO A 167 -2.12 5.43 -4.75
C PRO A 167 -3.28 6.42 -4.95
N GLY A 168 -4.40 6.22 -4.27
CA GLY A 168 -5.59 7.07 -4.34
C GLY A 168 -5.55 8.26 -3.39
N VAL A 169 -4.40 8.89 -3.18
CA VAL A 169 -4.27 10.07 -2.31
C VAL A 169 -5.10 11.23 -2.87
N GLU A 170 -5.78 12.00 -2.01
CA GLU A 170 -6.81 13.01 -2.32
C GLU A 170 -8.12 12.46 -2.90
N VAL A 171 -8.14 11.20 -3.35
CA VAL A 171 -9.32 10.49 -3.88
C VAL A 171 -10.00 9.69 -2.78
N TRP A 172 -9.28 8.76 -2.15
CA TRP A 172 -9.78 7.80 -1.17
C TRP A 172 -9.90 8.36 0.25
N ASP A 173 -8.87 9.07 0.72
CA ASP A 173 -8.75 9.55 2.11
C ASP A 173 -9.82 10.60 2.46
N LYS A 174 -10.19 11.45 1.50
CA LYS A 174 -11.17 12.53 1.73
C LYS A 174 -12.61 12.06 1.86
N ARG A 175 -12.95 10.82 1.47
CA ARG A 175 -14.34 10.38 1.26
C ARG A 175 -14.64 9.09 2.00
N PRO A 176 -14.37 8.99 3.31
CA PRO A 176 -14.45 7.71 4.01
C PRO A 176 -15.90 7.20 4.10
N ILE A 177 -16.08 5.88 3.90
CA ILE A 177 -17.37 5.21 4.15
C ILE A 177 -17.19 3.93 4.98
N VAL A 178 -18.23 3.57 5.72
CA VAL A 178 -18.42 2.24 6.32
C VAL A 178 -19.77 1.73 5.83
N VAL A 179 -19.80 0.52 5.29
CA VAL A 179 -21.01 -0.06 4.71
C VAL A 179 -21.35 -1.34 5.45
N PHE A 180 -22.59 -1.45 5.90
CA PHE A 180 -23.17 -2.63 6.52
C PHE A 180 -24.16 -3.27 5.54
N CYS A 181 -24.00 -4.55 5.28
CA CYS A 181 -24.79 -5.31 4.30
C CYS A 181 -25.54 -6.45 5.00
N THR A 182 -26.85 -6.51 4.76
CA THR A 182 -27.74 -7.59 5.21
C THR A 182 -28.25 -8.34 3.97
N PRO A 183 -27.47 -9.30 3.44
CA PRO A 183 -27.86 -10.02 2.24
C PRO A 183 -29.01 -11.00 2.52
N GLU A 184 -29.81 -11.32 1.51
CA GLU A 184 -30.82 -12.39 1.59
C GLU A 184 -30.20 -13.78 1.77
N LYS A 185 -28.98 -13.97 1.25
CA LYS A 185 -28.23 -15.22 1.31
C LYS A 185 -26.83 -14.96 1.86
N GLY A 186 -26.39 -15.84 2.76
CA GLY A 186 -25.10 -15.74 3.42
C GLY A 186 -25.15 -14.93 4.72
N LEU A 187 -23.98 -14.56 5.22
CA LEU A 187 -23.78 -13.83 6.46
C LEU A 187 -23.95 -12.33 6.25
N ARG A 188 -24.46 -11.65 7.26
CA ARG A 188 -24.33 -10.19 7.37
C ARG A 188 -22.86 -9.80 7.46
N TYR A 189 -22.44 -8.87 6.63
CA TYR A 189 -21.06 -8.40 6.56
C TYR A 189 -21.01 -6.88 6.47
N GLY A 190 -19.83 -6.30 6.70
CA GLY A 190 -19.59 -4.90 6.43
C GLY A 190 -18.15 -4.66 5.98
N TYR A 191 -17.92 -3.50 5.37
CA TYR A 191 -16.62 -3.14 4.81
C TYR A 191 -16.34 -1.64 4.95
N ILE A 192 -15.06 -1.29 4.90
CA ILE A 192 -14.57 0.09 4.96
C ILE A 192 -13.95 0.45 3.61
N ALA A 193 -14.39 1.57 3.03
CA ALA A 193 -13.93 2.01 1.70
C ALA A 193 -13.96 3.55 1.59
N CYS A 194 -13.99 4.06 0.35
CA CYS A 194 -14.31 5.45 0.04
C CYS A 194 -15.59 5.56 -0.79
N ARG A 195 -16.18 6.76 -0.87
CA ARG A 195 -17.41 7.00 -1.64
C ARG A 195 -17.24 6.54 -3.09
N GLY A 196 -18.23 5.79 -3.57
CA GLY A 196 -18.30 5.19 -4.91
C GLY A 196 -17.53 3.87 -5.07
N ALA A 197 -16.63 3.52 -4.14
CA ALA A 197 -15.94 2.24 -4.16
C ALA A 197 -16.76 1.15 -3.44
N ASP A 198 -17.74 0.56 -4.14
CA ASP A 198 -18.44 -0.65 -3.67
C ASP A 198 -17.53 -1.88 -3.81
N VAL A 199 -16.58 -2.02 -2.89
CA VAL A 199 -15.52 -3.02 -2.91
C VAL A 199 -15.58 -3.97 -1.70
N PRO A 200 -16.69 -4.72 -1.53
CA PRO A 200 -16.80 -5.68 -0.43
C PRO A 200 -15.63 -6.66 -0.52
N GLY A 201 -14.99 -6.95 0.61
CA GLY A 201 -13.93 -7.95 0.69
C GLY A 201 -12.49 -7.42 0.82
N ILE A 202 -12.21 -6.13 0.63
CA ILE A 202 -10.83 -5.61 0.76
C ILE A 202 -10.41 -5.37 2.22
N THR A 203 -11.25 -4.68 2.99
CA THR A 203 -11.12 -4.49 4.44
C THR A 203 -12.52 -4.63 5.03
N ALA A 204 -12.80 -5.79 5.61
CA ALA A 204 -14.17 -6.21 5.90
C ALA A 204 -14.29 -7.06 7.16
N PHE A 205 -15.51 -7.20 7.66
CA PHE A 205 -15.88 -7.98 8.84
C PHE A 205 -17.27 -8.61 8.66
N ASN A 206 -17.60 -9.64 9.44
CA ASN A 206 -18.93 -10.26 9.40
C ASN A 206 -19.50 -10.58 10.79
N GLU A 207 -20.80 -10.94 10.82
CA GLU A 207 -21.53 -11.27 12.05
C GLU A 207 -21.01 -12.53 12.75
N ALA A 208 -20.32 -13.41 12.03
CA ALA A 208 -19.73 -14.60 12.61
C ALA A 208 -18.51 -14.26 13.48
N GLY A 209 -17.93 -13.07 13.32
CA GLY A 209 -16.77 -12.61 14.08
C GLY A 209 -15.47 -12.58 13.27
N LEU A 210 -15.56 -12.82 11.95
CA LEU A 210 -14.43 -12.78 11.03
C LEU A 210 -14.08 -11.33 10.70
N THR A 211 -12.79 -11.01 10.57
CA THR A 211 -12.32 -9.79 9.91
C THR A 211 -11.22 -10.13 8.92
N ILE A 212 -11.12 -9.36 7.84
CA ILE A 212 -10.17 -9.59 6.76
C ILE A 212 -9.51 -8.29 6.26
N ALA A 213 -8.26 -8.39 5.79
CA ALA A 213 -7.61 -7.35 5.02
C ALA A 213 -6.65 -7.92 3.97
N PHE A 214 -6.77 -7.46 2.72
CA PHE A 214 -5.90 -7.88 1.61
C PHE A 214 -4.65 -7.02 1.49
N HIS A 215 -3.51 -7.67 1.22
CA HIS A 215 -2.23 -7.03 0.92
C HIS A 215 -1.72 -7.54 -0.42
N THR A 216 -1.32 -6.60 -1.27
CA THR A 216 -0.66 -6.88 -2.56
C THR A 216 0.59 -7.73 -2.35
N ARG A 217 0.83 -8.64 -3.29
CA ARG A 217 2.00 -9.50 -3.42
C ARG A 217 2.40 -9.52 -4.89
N PHE A 218 3.61 -9.95 -5.22
CA PHE A 218 4.01 -10.07 -6.63
C PHE A 218 4.61 -11.44 -6.88
N HIS A 219 4.15 -12.07 -7.95
CA HIS A 219 4.46 -13.46 -8.22
C HIS A 219 4.40 -13.74 -9.73
N LYS A 220 5.24 -14.67 -10.21
CA LYS A 220 5.31 -15.05 -11.63
C LYS A 220 4.08 -15.84 -12.08
N LYS A 221 3.55 -16.71 -11.22
CA LYS A 221 2.29 -17.45 -11.44
C LYS A 221 1.08 -16.50 -11.37
N ILE A 222 0.61 -16.07 -12.53
CA ILE A 222 -0.54 -15.18 -12.75
C ILE A 222 -1.61 -15.86 -13.59
N GLY A 223 -2.86 -15.37 -13.55
CA GLY A 223 -3.94 -15.88 -14.40
C GLY A 223 -5.08 -14.89 -14.63
N PHE A 224 -6.09 -15.30 -15.40
CA PHE A 224 -7.13 -14.37 -15.88
C PHE A 224 -8.54 -14.97 -15.92
N ASN A 225 -8.73 -16.11 -15.29
CA ASN A 225 -9.97 -16.89 -15.28
C ASN A 225 -10.36 -17.36 -13.86
N GLY A 226 -9.86 -16.65 -12.83
CA GLY A 226 -10.29 -16.78 -11.45
C GLY A 226 -11.16 -15.59 -11.01
N LEU A 227 -11.40 -15.50 -9.71
CA LEU A 227 -12.04 -14.35 -9.07
C LEU A 227 -11.07 -13.16 -9.00
N GLY A 228 -11.59 -11.95 -9.17
CA GLY A 228 -10.86 -10.73 -8.78
C GLY A 228 -10.74 -10.65 -7.27
N VAL A 229 -9.77 -9.88 -6.76
CA VAL A 229 -9.52 -9.80 -5.30
C VAL A 229 -10.75 -9.36 -4.50
N ILE A 230 -11.53 -8.42 -5.05
CA ILE A 230 -12.74 -7.89 -4.43
C ILE A 230 -13.76 -9.02 -4.29
N ASP A 231 -14.06 -9.72 -5.39
CA ASP A 231 -15.03 -10.81 -5.40
C ASP A 231 -14.58 -12.02 -4.55
N PHE A 232 -13.28 -12.32 -4.53
CA PHE A 232 -12.69 -13.37 -3.71
C PHE A 232 -12.85 -13.06 -2.21
N GLY A 233 -12.52 -11.84 -1.80
CA GLY A 233 -12.75 -11.37 -0.44
C GLY A 233 -14.24 -11.27 -0.06
N HIS A 234 -15.08 -10.84 -1.00
CA HIS A 234 -16.53 -10.76 -0.82
C HIS A 234 -17.10 -12.15 -0.54
N LYS A 235 -16.71 -13.16 -1.33
CA LYS A 235 -17.12 -14.54 -1.11
C LYS A 235 -16.71 -15.07 0.27
N ILE A 236 -15.47 -14.79 0.70
CA ILE A 236 -15.01 -15.20 2.03
C ILE A 236 -15.84 -14.51 3.12
N ILE A 237 -16.05 -13.20 3.04
CA ILE A 237 -16.71 -12.47 4.14
C ILE A 237 -18.21 -12.76 4.22
N SER A 238 -18.86 -13.08 3.10
CA SER A 238 -20.29 -13.43 3.05
C SER A 238 -20.57 -14.91 3.40
N GLU A 239 -19.59 -15.81 3.32
CA GLU A 239 -19.82 -17.25 3.55
C GLU A 239 -19.10 -17.80 4.79
N ALA A 240 -17.89 -17.35 5.11
CA ALA A 240 -17.04 -17.98 6.13
C ALA A 240 -17.40 -17.59 7.57
N ARG A 241 -17.58 -18.59 8.42
CA ARG A 241 -17.82 -18.44 9.87
C ARG A 241 -16.57 -18.65 10.72
N SER A 242 -15.51 -19.22 10.15
CA SER A 242 -14.22 -19.53 10.80
C SER A 242 -13.05 -19.28 9.86
N ILE A 243 -11.83 -19.27 10.39
CA ILE A 243 -10.60 -19.22 9.58
C ILE A 243 -10.51 -20.45 8.67
N GLU A 244 -10.88 -21.63 9.17
CA GLU A 244 -10.86 -22.87 8.38
C GLU A 244 -11.82 -22.82 7.19
N GLU A 245 -13.03 -22.29 7.37
CA GLU A 245 -13.98 -22.08 6.27
C GLU A 245 -13.45 -21.07 5.26
N ALA A 246 -12.81 -19.98 5.71
CA ALA A 246 -12.16 -19.01 4.82
C ALA A 246 -11.05 -19.66 3.99
N VAL A 247 -10.23 -20.53 4.59
CA VAL A 247 -9.21 -21.33 3.89
C VAL A 247 -9.85 -22.30 2.90
N SER A 248 -10.96 -22.95 3.27
CA SER A 248 -11.69 -23.87 2.39
C SER A 248 -12.23 -23.15 1.15
N ILE A 249 -12.83 -21.98 1.33
CA ILE A 249 -13.29 -21.13 0.23
C ILE A 249 -12.11 -20.71 -0.65
N ALA A 250 -11.00 -20.27 -0.04
CA ALA A 250 -9.80 -19.88 -0.76
C ALA A 250 -9.24 -21.03 -1.63
N LYS A 251 -9.16 -22.25 -1.10
CA LYS A 251 -8.68 -23.43 -1.84
C LYS A 251 -9.63 -23.87 -2.97
N LYS A 252 -10.93 -23.66 -2.81
CA LYS A 252 -11.95 -24.02 -3.81
C LYS A 252 -12.02 -23.05 -5.00
N ASN A 253 -11.54 -21.82 -4.85
CA ASN A 253 -11.68 -20.77 -5.85
C ASN A 253 -10.31 -20.30 -6.34
N LYS A 254 -10.11 -20.29 -7.66
CA LYS A 254 -8.93 -19.63 -8.24
C LYS A 254 -9.06 -18.12 -8.10
N ILE A 255 -7.96 -17.45 -7.80
CA ILE A 255 -7.84 -15.99 -7.82
C ILE A 255 -7.02 -15.55 -9.03
N ASN A 256 -7.36 -14.41 -9.64
CA ASN A 256 -6.68 -13.93 -10.85
C ASN A 256 -5.23 -13.50 -10.62
N SER A 257 -4.98 -12.90 -9.47
CA SER A 257 -3.67 -12.35 -9.12
C SER A 257 -3.24 -12.79 -7.72
N THR A 258 -2.21 -12.17 -7.18
CA THR A 258 -1.47 -12.66 -6.01
C THR A 258 -1.71 -11.78 -4.79
N TRP A 259 -1.88 -12.39 -3.62
CA TRP A 259 -2.34 -11.68 -2.42
C TRP A 259 -1.93 -12.37 -1.12
N GLY A 260 -1.78 -11.57 -0.07
CA GLY A 260 -1.78 -12.04 1.33
C GLY A 260 -3.02 -11.50 2.04
N LEU A 261 -3.90 -12.40 2.48
CA LEU A 261 -5.14 -12.09 3.20
C LEU A 261 -4.95 -12.40 4.68
N ILE A 262 -4.77 -11.37 5.51
CA ILE A 262 -4.86 -11.58 6.96
C ILE A 262 -6.32 -11.76 7.33
N VAL A 263 -6.64 -12.87 7.99
CA VAL A 263 -7.98 -13.24 8.47
C VAL A 263 -7.92 -13.47 9.97
N THR A 264 -8.90 -12.97 10.70
CA THR A 264 -8.98 -13.12 12.16
C THR A 264 -10.37 -13.56 12.58
N ASN A 265 -10.50 -14.36 13.63
CA ASN A 265 -11.80 -14.67 14.22
C ASN A 265 -11.66 -14.88 15.74
N HIS A 266 -12.51 -14.19 16.51
CA HIS A 266 -12.42 -14.19 17.98
C HIS A 266 -12.92 -15.47 18.63
N LYS A 267 -13.70 -16.28 17.88
CA LYS A 267 -14.32 -17.53 18.34
C LYS A 267 -13.46 -18.77 18.12
N GLU A 268 -12.29 -18.61 17.49
CA GLU A 268 -11.35 -19.71 17.31
C GLU A 268 -10.90 -20.28 18.67
N LYS A 269 -10.83 -21.61 18.76
CA LYS A 269 -10.28 -22.29 19.93
C LYS A 269 -8.74 -22.26 19.94
N GLY A 270 -8.13 -22.17 18.77
CA GLY A 270 -6.68 -22.09 18.56
C GLY A 270 -6.23 -20.68 18.18
N PRO A 271 -5.27 -20.54 17.27
CA PRO A 271 -4.85 -19.23 16.76
C PRO A 271 -6.04 -18.41 16.27
N LYS A 272 -6.19 -17.19 16.80
CA LYS A 272 -7.29 -16.28 16.42
C LYS A 272 -7.05 -15.52 15.12
N ALA A 273 -5.93 -15.79 14.44
CA ALA A 273 -5.56 -15.17 13.18
C ALA A 273 -4.69 -16.10 12.31
N ALA A 274 -4.77 -15.90 11.00
CA ALA A 274 -3.92 -16.52 9.99
C ALA A 274 -3.73 -15.57 8.81
N ILE A 275 -2.73 -15.84 7.97
CA ILE A 275 -2.56 -15.19 6.66
C ILE A 275 -2.75 -16.25 5.59
N ILE A 276 -3.78 -16.08 4.77
CA ILE A 276 -4.02 -16.90 3.57
C ILE A 276 -3.24 -16.25 2.43
N GLU A 277 -2.23 -16.92 1.93
CA GLU A 277 -1.41 -16.43 0.82
C GLU A 277 -1.76 -17.17 -0.47
N THR A 278 -1.86 -16.42 -1.55
CA THR A 278 -2.35 -16.92 -2.83
C THR A 278 -1.52 -16.44 -4.01
N ASN A 279 -1.28 -17.33 -4.97
CA ASN A 279 -0.96 -16.97 -6.36
C ASN A 279 -1.97 -17.63 -7.29
N TYR A 280 -1.81 -17.50 -8.61
CA TYR A 280 -2.68 -18.21 -9.53
C TYR A 280 -2.47 -19.74 -9.40
N GLY A 281 -3.44 -20.39 -8.76
CA GLY A 281 -3.54 -21.85 -8.63
C GLY A 281 -3.06 -22.44 -7.29
N ASN A 282 -2.31 -21.70 -6.47
CA ASN A 282 -1.86 -22.18 -5.16
C ASN A 282 -2.39 -21.31 -4.03
N VAL A 283 -2.72 -21.96 -2.93
CA VAL A 283 -3.09 -21.35 -1.66
C VAL A 283 -2.24 -22.00 -0.57
N ASP A 284 -1.69 -21.19 0.31
CA ASP A 284 -1.05 -21.64 1.53
C ASP A 284 -1.46 -20.78 2.72
N VAL A 285 -1.25 -21.26 3.94
CA VAL A 285 -1.73 -20.60 5.16
C VAL A 285 -0.62 -20.50 6.18
N VAL A 286 -0.37 -19.26 6.63
CA VAL A 286 0.60 -18.96 7.67
C VAL A 286 -0.14 -18.66 8.96
N TYR A 287 0.20 -19.41 10.02
CA TYR A 287 -0.29 -19.19 11.37
C TYR A 287 0.78 -18.48 12.22
N PRO A 288 0.38 -17.80 13.31
CA PRO A 288 1.36 -17.28 14.27
C PRO A 288 2.22 -18.42 14.83
N LYS A 289 3.47 -18.08 15.20
CA LYS A 289 4.35 -19.02 15.92
C LYS A 289 3.67 -19.47 17.22
N LEU A 290 3.91 -20.72 17.63
CA LEU A 290 3.33 -21.29 18.85
C LEU A 290 3.58 -20.36 20.05
N GLY A 291 2.53 -20.06 20.82
CA GLY A 291 2.59 -19.17 21.99
C GLY A 291 2.67 -17.67 21.68
N LYS A 292 2.63 -17.25 20.41
CA LYS A 292 2.45 -15.84 20.05
C LYS A 292 0.96 -15.50 19.93
N ASP A 293 0.52 -14.53 20.71
CA ASP A 293 -0.83 -13.97 20.63
C ASP A 293 -0.93 -12.76 19.68
N HIS A 294 -0.12 -12.77 18.63
CA HIS A 294 -0.15 -11.76 17.57
C HIS A 294 0.37 -12.28 16.24
N ILE A 295 -0.02 -11.60 15.17
CA ILE A 295 0.53 -11.80 13.83
C ILE A 295 0.66 -10.46 13.10
N VAL A 296 1.72 -10.30 12.31
CA VAL A 296 2.01 -9.11 11.51
C VAL A 296 1.96 -9.50 10.03
N ASN A 297 1.41 -8.62 9.20
CA ASN A 297 1.39 -8.79 7.75
C ASN A 297 1.79 -7.50 7.05
N THR A 298 2.72 -7.58 6.09
CA THR A 298 3.08 -6.48 5.17
C THR A 298 2.92 -6.95 3.72
N ASN A 299 3.85 -6.65 2.81
CA ASN A 299 3.72 -6.91 1.36
C ASN A 299 4.64 -8.00 0.79
N HIS A 300 5.06 -8.98 1.62
CA HIS A 300 5.95 -10.08 1.22
C HIS A 300 5.35 -11.45 1.59
N TYR A 301 5.67 -12.49 0.84
CA TYR A 301 5.23 -13.85 1.18
C TYR A 301 5.91 -14.35 2.46
N GLN A 302 5.11 -14.88 3.39
CA GLN A 302 5.57 -15.55 4.61
C GLN A 302 5.56 -17.07 4.47
N SER A 303 4.80 -17.62 3.54
CA SER A 303 4.81 -19.03 3.16
C SER A 303 6.08 -19.35 2.37
N GLU A 304 6.89 -20.27 2.88
CA GLU A 304 8.07 -20.81 2.18
C GLU A 304 7.68 -21.38 0.81
N LYS A 305 6.51 -22.04 0.71
CA LYS A 305 6.01 -22.61 -0.53
C LYS A 305 5.70 -21.56 -1.60
N LEU A 306 5.21 -20.39 -1.21
CA LEU A 306 4.81 -19.34 -2.16
C LEU A 306 5.88 -18.26 -2.38
N GLN A 307 6.95 -18.27 -1.60
CA GLN A 307 8.17 -17.52 -1.89
C GLN A 307 8.83 -18.00 -3.20
N GLU A 308 8.68 -19.28 -3.57
CA GLU A 308 9.16 -19.79 -4.85
C GLU A 308 8.39 -19.18 -6.03
N GLY A 309 8.98 -18.17 -6.66
CA GLY A 309 8.38 -17.43 -7.76
C GLY A 309 7.85 -16.05 -7.35
N GLU A 310 8.02 -15.66 -6.08
CA GLU A 310 7.86 -14.28 -5.64
C GLU A 310 8.75 -13.35 -6.48
N ILE A 311 8.19 -12.20 -6.83
CA ILE A 311 8.90 -11.15 -7.55
C ILE A 311 9.17 -10.04 -6.57
N MET A 312 10.41 -9.97 -6.10
CA MET A 312 10.91 -8.79 -5.41
C MET A 312 11.23 -7.74 -6.46
N ALA A 313 10.20 -7.04 -6.95
CA ALA A 313 10.32 -6.23 -8.17
C ALA A 313 11.37 -5.11 -8.09
N ALA A 314 11.77 -4.74 -6.86
CA ALA A 314 12.99 -4.01 -6.59
C ALA A 314 13.61 -4.47 -5.25
N PRO A 315 14.94 -4.40 -5.08
CA PRO A 315 15.59 -4.74 -3.82
C PRO A 315 15.17 -3.83 -2.65
N VAL A 316 14.95 -2.55 -2.91
CA VAL A 316 14.43 -1.60 -1.90
C VAL A 316 13.02 -1.97 -1.47
N PHE A 317 12.20 -2.52 -2.37
CA PHE A 317 10.84 -2.97 -2.03
C PHE A 317 10.86 -4.12 -1.00
N TYR A 318 11.79 -5.08 -1.13
CA TYR A 318 11.95 -6.13 -0.11
C TYR A 318 12.31 -5.54 1.25
N HIS A 319 13.36 -4.72 1.27
CA HIS A 319 13.84 -4.07 2.49
C HIS A 319 12.74 -3.23 3.14
N HIS A 320 11.95 -2.51 2.34
CA HIS A 320 10.80 -1.74 2.78
C HIS A 320 9.73 -2.61 3.46
N CYS A 321 9.40 -3.77 2.87
CA CYS A 321 8.42 -4.70 3.44
C CYS A 321 8.88 -5.31 4.76
N ILE A 322 10.14 -5.75 4.82
CA ILE A 322 10.72 -6.40 6.00
C ILE A 322 10.95 -5.40 7.13
N SER A 323 11.47 -4.21 6.85
CA SER A 323 11.67 -3.17 7.87
C SER A 323 10.36 -2.77 8.56
N ARG A 324 9.24 -2.66 7.82
CA ARG A 324 7.92 -2.40 8.41
C ARG A 324 7.42 -3.56 9.25
N PHE A 325 7.65 -4.79 8.81
CA PHE A 325 7.30 -5.99 9.55
C PHE A 325 8.06 -6.06 10.88
N ASP A 326 9.38 -5.89 10.83
CA ASP A 326 10.26 -5.88 12.00
C ASP A 326 9.92 -4.75 12.97
N ARG A 327 9.60 -3.55 12.45
CA ARG A 327 9.15 -2.42 13.27
C ARG A 327 7.87 -2.75 14.02
N ALA A 328 6.90 -3.37 13.37
CA ALA A 328 5.64 -3.75 14.00
C ALA A 328 5.87 -4.83 15.09
N GLU A 329 6.70 -5.84 14.83
CA GLU A 329 7.11 -6.85 15.82
C GLU A 329 7.81 -6.21 17.03
N GLN A 330 8.71 -5.23 16.80
CA GLN A 330 9.40 -4.48 17.85
C GLN A 330 8.40 -3.71 18.73
N LEU A 331 7.45 -3.00 18.12
CA LEU A 331 6.44 -2.22 18.82
C LEU A 331 5.52 -3.12 19.66
N LEU A 332 5.06 -4.24 19.11
CA LEU A 332 4.23 -5.21 19.83
C LEU A 332 4.97 -5.83 21.01
N SER A 333 6.25 -6.19 20.82
CA SER A 333 7.09 -6.70 21.90
C SER A 333 7.24 -5.68 23.05
N ALA A 334 7.41 -4.40 22.72
CA ALA A 334 7.49 -3.33 23.71
C ALA A 334 6.15 -3.09 24.43
N GLN A 335 5.03 -3.16 23.71
CA GLN A 335 3.68 -3.01 24.27
C GLN A 335 3.32 -4.18 25.21
N LYS A 336 3.65 -5.43 24.84
CA LYS A 336 3.44 -6.62 25.68
C LYS A 336 4.13 -6.49 27.04
N LYS A 337 5.40 -6.06 27.04
CA LYS A 337 6.19 -5.85 28.27
C LYS A 337 5.63 -4.78 29.22
N ARG A 338 4.73 -3.91 28.74
CA ARG A 338 4.11 -2.86 29.56
C ARG A 338 2.81 -3.35 30.20
N LYS A 339 1.70 -3.29 29.45
CA LYS A 339 0.35 -3.63 29.93
C LYS A 339 -0.47 -4.38 28.87
N GLY A 340 0.18 -4.89 27.83
CA GLY A 340 -0.49 -5.30 26.60
C GLY A 340 -0.87 -4.12 25.71
N THR A 341 -1.33 -4.45 24.51
CA THR A 341 -1.69 -3.55 23.42
C THR A 341 -3.17 -3.19 23.51
N ASN A 342 -3.51 -1.89 23.52
CA ASN A 342 -4.89 -1.41 23.36
C ASN A 342 -5.11 -0.72 22.00
N VAL A 343 -6.34 -0.24 21.75
CA VAL A 343 -6.73 0.44 20.52
C VAL A 343 -5.87 1.67 20.22
N VAL A 344 -5.51 2.48 21.23
CA VAL A 344 -4.67 3.67 21.03
C VAL A 344 -3.23 3.26 20.70
N ASP A 345 -2.72 2.20 21.31
CA ASP A 345 -1.40 1.65 20.97
C ASP A 345 -1.35 1.14 19.52
N LEU A 346 -2.44 0.52 19.02
CA LEU A 346 -2.57 0.10 17.62
C LEU A 346 -2.66 1.31 16.67
N GLN A 347 -3.42 2.35 17.02
CA GLN A 347 -3.47 3.59 16.22
C GLN A 347 -2.08 4.24 16.14
N ASN A 348 -1.36 4.33 17.26
CA ASN A 348 0.00 4.86 17.30
C ASN A 348 0.98 3.98 16.51
N LEU A 349 0.83 2.66 16.54
CA LEU A 349 1.63 1.73 15.72
C LEU A 349 1.41 1.99 14.23
N LEU A 350 0.17 2.18 13.80
CA LEU A 350 -0.17 2.52 12.41
C LEU A 350 0.34 3.90 11.99
N ASP A 351 0.56 4.82 12.94
CA ASP A 351 1.11 6.16 12.70
C ASP A 351 2.65 6.22 12.84
N ASP A 352 3.32 5.09 13.11
CA ASP A 352 4.75 5.07 13.40
C ASP A 352 5.63 5.41 12.18
N THR A 353 6.60 6.30 12.40
CA THR A 353 7.57 6.78 11.38
C THR A 353 9.01 6.45 11.66
N VAL A 354 9.28 5.46 12.49
CA VAL A 354 10.65 5.03 12.72
C VAL A 354 11.02 4.01 11.66
N ASP A 355 12.14 4.23 10.97
CA ASP A 355 12.72 3.24 10.08
C ASP A 355 13.49 2.23 10.94
N CYS A 356 13.02 0.98 10.96
CA CYS A 356 13.56 -0.09 11.81
C CYS A 356 15.08 -0.29 11.63
N SER A 357 15.58 -0.08 10.42
CA SER A 357 16.99 -0.32 10.09
C SER A 357 17.94 0.76 10.60
N SER A 358 17.40 1.94 10.93
CA SER A 358 18.16 3.07 11.48
C SER A 358 17.82 3.39 12.94
N GLY A 359 16.61 3.06 13.39
CA GLY A 359 16.05 3.56 14.65
C GLY A 359 15.63 5.03 14.62
N GLU A 360 15.81 5.72 13.48
CA GLU A 360 15.54 7.14 13.32
C GLU A 360 14.12 7.40 12.84
N VAL A 361 13.58 8.56 13.21
CA VAL A 361 12.34 9.07 12.63
C VAL A 361 12.60 9.53 11.19
N ARG A 362 11.74 9.13 10.27
CA ARG A 362 11.77 9.53 8.86
C ARG A 362 10.49 10.24 8.47
N THR A 363 10.56 11.07 7.43
CA THR A 363 9.37 11.63 6.79
C THR A 363 8.59 10.50 6.11
N MET A 364 9.28 9.73 5.24
CA MET A 364 8.77 8.58 4.51
C MET A 364 9.91 7.58 4.24
N GLY A 365 9.61 6.44 3.62
CA GLY A 365 10.57 5.36 3.35
C GLY A 365 10.12 4.07 4.00
N SER A 366 11.04 3.35 4.66
CA SER A 366 10.80 2.01 5.25
C SER A 366 10.05 2.05 6.60
N THR A 367 9.05 2.94 6.72
CA THR A 367 8.26 3.23 7.92
C THR A 367 6.86 2.61 7.88
N ILE A 368 6.19 2.37 9.01
CA ILE A 368 4.82 1.80 8.99
C ILE A 368 3.83 2.81 8.38
N ARG A 369 3.89 4.08 8.79
CA ARG A 369 3.14 5.16 8.17
C ARG A 369 3.71 5.45 6.78
N GLN A 370 2.81 5.62 5.82
CA GLN A 370 3.15 5.90 4.42
C GLN A 370 2.35 7.09 3.93
N ILE A 371 2.92 7.86 3.00
CA ILE A 371 2.20 9.00 2.43
C ILE A 371 0.94 8.57 1.66
N THR A 372 0.94 7.32 1.20
CA THR A 372 -0.18 6.65 0.53
C THR A 372 -1.12 5.92 1.50
N SER A 373 -1.00 6.11 2.82
CA SER A 373 -1.95 5.59 3.82
C SER A 373 -3.31 6.28 3.68
N VAL A 374 -4.13 5.85 2.73
CA VAL A 374 -5.42 6.49 2.42
C VAL A 374 -6.56 6.00 3.33
N LYS A 375 -6.38 4.87 4.02
CA LYS A 375 -7.30 4.42 5.07
C LYS A 375 -6.52 3.77 6.21
N SER A 376 -6.92 4.06 7.44
CA SER A 376 -6.40 3.42 8.64
C SER A 376 -7.55 3.00 9.55
N VAL A 377 -7.55 1.74 9.99
CA VAL A 377 -8.64 1.17 10.79
C VAL A 377 -8.13 0.26 11.90
N VAL A 378 -8.88 0.18 13.00
CA VAL A 378 -8.77 -0.88 14.02
C VAL A 378 -10.14 -1.51 14.20
N MET A 379 -10.25 -2.83 14.04
CA MET A 379 -11.49 -3.58 14.16
C MET A 379 -11.42 -4.52 15.36
N SER A 380 -12.52 -4.64 16.09
CA SER A 380 -12.72 -5.73 17.06
C SER A 380 -14.14 -6.26 16.91
N ALA A 381 -14.27 -7.41 16.25
CA ALA A 381 -15.55 -8.07 16.10
C ALA A 381 -16.08 -8.59 17.45
N GLU A 382 -15.18 -8.99 18.35
CA GLU A 382 -15.49 -9.38 19.73
C GLU A 382 -16.12 -8.23 20.52
N ALA A 383 -15.54 -7.03 20.42
CA ALA A 383 -16.10 -5.82 21.04
C ALA A 383 -17.24 -5.18 20.22
N ARG A 384 -17.53 -5.67 19.02
CA ARG A 384 -18.45 -5.09 18.03
C ARG A 384 -18.16 -3.62 17.73
N LYS A 385 -16.89 -3.26 17.54
CA LYS A 385 -16.43 -1.88 17.30
C LYS A 385 -15.45 -1.79 16.14
N ILE A 386 -15.56 -0.70 15.39
CA ILE A 386 -14.63 -0.29 14.34
C ILE A 386 -14.14 1.10 14.70
N PHE A 387 -12.83 1.32 14.66
CA PHE A 387 -12.22 2.64 14.77
C PHE A 387 -11.69 3.01 13.39
N VAL A 388 -12.28 3.99 12.74
CA VAL A 388 -11.92 4.40 11.38
C VAL A 388 -11.30 5.78 11.42
N SER A 389 -10.11 5.93 10.84
CA SER A 389 -9.56 7.26 10.61
C SER A 389 -10.35 8.01 9.53
N VAL A 390 -10.65 9.26 9.85
CA VAL A 390 -11.37 10.22 9.01
C VAL A 390 -10.53 11.45 8.69
N GLY A 391 -9.20 11.38 8.90
CA GLY A 391 -8.25 12.40 8.43
C GLY A 391 -7.89 12.24 6.96
N THR A 392 -7.04 13.13 6.45
CA THR A 392 -6.43 13.01 5.11
C THR A 392 -5.16 12.16 5.13
N ALA A 393 -4.74 11.64 3.98
CA ALA A 393 -3.50 10.89 3.82
C ALA A 393 -2.29 11.74 4.28
N PRO A 394 -1.39 11.20 5.15
CA PRO A 394 -1.46 9.88 5.76
C PRO A 394 -2.54 9.78 6.85
N THR A 395 -3.56 8.94 6.61
CA THR A 395 -4.75 8.88 7.47
C THR A 395 -4.46 8.26 8.83
N SER A 396 -3.38 7.52 9.01
CA SER A 396 -3.04 6.91 10.31
C SER A 396 -2.82 7.93 11.43
N SER A 397 -2.55 9.19 11.11
CA SER A 397 -2.46 10.27 12.10
C SER A 397 -3.83 10.65 12.72
N GLY A 398 -4.92 10.08 12.22
CA GLY A 398 -6.27 10.32 12.71
C GLY A 398 -6.85 11.66 12.24
N PRO A 399 -7.90 12.15 12.91
CA PRO A 399 -8.57 11.55 14.07
C PRO A 399 -9.32 10.25 13.71
N TYR A 400 -9.56 9.39 14.70
CA TYR A 400 -10.35 8.16 14.57
C TYR A 400 -11.76 8.34 15.13
N MET A 401 -12.76 7.79 14.43
CA MET A 401 -14.14 7.68 14.89
C MET A 401 -14.46 6.23 15.28
N GLU A 402 -15.12 6.04 16.42
CA GLU A 402 -15.65 4.74 16.83
C GLU A 402 -17.04 4.53 16.22
N ILE A 403 -17.23 3.40 15.53
CA ILE A 403 -18.46 3.01 14.87
C ILE A 403 -18.87 1.63 15.42
N PRO A 404 -20.07 1.48 15.99
CA PRO A 404 -20.56 0.18 16.42
C PRO A 404 -20.79 -0.73 15.20
N MET A 405 -20.43 -2.01 15.32
CA MET A 405 -20.76 -3.02 14.31
C MET A 405 -22.24 -3.41 14.45
N ALA A 406 -23.12 -2.63 13.82
CA ALA A 406 -24.56 -2.81 13.91
C ALA A 406 -25.21 -2.73 12.53
N TRP A 407 -25.87 -3.81 12.14
CA TRP A 407 -26.72 -3.88 10.95
C TRP A 407 -28.13 -3.38 11.31
N GLY A 408 -28.66 -2.49 10.49
CA GLY A 408 -29.98 -1.87 10.67
C GLY A 408 -30.76 -1.83 9.36
N GLU A 409 -31.80 -1.00 9.34
CA GLU A 409 -32.63 -0.81 8.14
C GLU A 409 -31.89 -0.01 7.05
N PRO A 410 -32.21 -0.24 5.77
CA PRO A 410 -31.57 0.43 4.63
C PRO A 410 -31.56 1.96 4.75
N GLY A 411 -30.43 2.57 4.40
CA GLY A 411 -30.26 4.02 4.44
C GLY A 411 -28.82 4.43 4.72
N TYR A 412 -28.62 5.68 5.09
CA TYR A 412 -27.30 6.19 5.44
C TYR A 412 -27.35 7.25 6.55
N LYS A 413 -26.21 7.44 7.22
CA LYS A 413 -25.96 8.53 8.15
C LYS A 413 -24.64 9.20 7.81
N LEU A 414 -24.58 10.52 7.89
CA LEU A 414 -23.35 11.29 7.78
C LEU A 414 -22.91 11.67 9.20
N LEU A 415 -21.68 11.32 9.55
CA LEU A 415 -21.08 11.62 10.84
C LEU A 415 -19.92 12.61 10.64
N ASP A 416 -19.95 13.70 11.38
CA ASP A 416 -18.96 14.77 11.25
C ASP A 416 -17.93 14.73 12.39
N LEU A 417 -16.79 15.38 12.19
CA LEU A 417 -15.73 15.51 13.21
C LEU A 417 -16.23 16.19 14.49
N SER A 418 -17.25 17.04 14.38
CA SER A 418 -17.93 17.65 15.53
C SER A 418 -18.60 16.60 16.44
N ASP A 419 -19.02 15.45 15.91
CA ASP A 419 -19.58 14.34 16.69
C ASP A 419 -18.53 13.66 17.59
N ILE A 420 -17.24 13.78 17.25
CA ILE A 420 -16.13 13.29 18.08
C ILE A 420 -16.06 14.07 19.41
N LYS A 421 -16.49 15.35 19.44
CA LYS A 421 -16.40 16.21 20.63
C LYS A 421 -17.34 15.80 21.77
N LYS A 422 -18.38 15.00 21.52
CA LYS A 422 -19.31 14.51 22.56
C LYS A 422 -18.80 13.26 23.30
N GLY A 423 -17.78 12.58 22.77
CA GLY A 423 -17.04 11.53 23.47
C GLY A 423 -15.80 12.11 24.16
N LYS A 424 -15.57 11.80 25.44
CA LYS A 424 -14.40 12.26 26.21
C LYS A 424 -13.11 12.09 25.38
N ARG A 425 -12.50 13.21 24.96
CA ARG A 425 -11.16 13.26 24.36
C ARG A 425 -10.16 12.58 25.31
N LYS A 426 -9.87 11.30 25.12
CA LYS A 426 -8.53 10.80 25.45
C LYS A 426 -7.63 11.33 24.35
N LYS A 427 -6.72 12.25 24.71
CA LYS A 427 -5.69 12.76 23.81
C LYS A 427 -4.97 11.57 23.19
N VAL A 428 -5.30 11.24 21.94
CA VAL A 428 -4.40 10.46 21.09
C VAL A 428 -3.14 11.29 21.00
N SER A 429 -2.02 10.68 21.33
CA SER A 429 -0.70 11.30 21.28
C SER A 429 -0.31 11.50 19.81
N SER A 430 -0.94 12.43 19.12
CA SER A 430 -0.37 12.99 17.89
C SER A 430 1.01 13.50 18.27
N SER A 431 2.05 12.99 17.60
CA SER A 431 3.43 13.42 17.84
C SER A 431 3.50 14.96 17.97
N LYS A 432 4.05 15.44 19.08
CA LYS A 432 3.98 16.83 19.58
C LYS A 432 4.80 17.83 18.76
N ASN A 433 5.10 17.56 17.49
CA ASN A 433 5.97 18.42 16.69
C ASN A 433 5.23 18.99 15.48
N PRO A 434 4.65 20.21 15.59
CA PRO A 434 3.92 20.86 14.50
C PRO A 434 4.72 20.94 13.19
N LYS A 435 6.05 21.04 13.31
CA LYS A 435 7.00 21.04 12.20
C LYS A 435 6.99 19.73 11.40
N ALA A 436 6.87 18.57 12.06
CA ALA A 436 6.81 17.27 11.38
C ALA A 436 5.54 17.09 10.52
N GLY A 437 4.41 17.67 10.94
CA GLY A 437 3.18 17.66 10.14
C GLY A 437 3.27 18.51 8.87
N SER A 438 4.05 19.59 8.91
CA SER A 438 4.24 20.48 7.77
C SER A 438 5.23 19.89 6.75
N ALA A 439 6.31 19.24 7.21
CA ALA A 439 7.23 18.48 6.35
C ALA A 439 6.50 17.41 5.49
N ILE A 440 5.60 16.64 6.11
CA ILE A 440 4.79 15.62 5.43
C ILE A 440 3.88 16.23 4.36
N LYS A 441 3.31 17.40 4.62
CA LYS A 441 2.45 18.11 3.66
C LYS A 441 3.21 18.52 2.41
N HIS A 442 4.42 19.04 2.57
CA HIS A 442 5.28 19.40 1.44
C HIS A 442 5.76 18.16 0.68
N TYR A 443 6.16 17.09 1.39
CA TYR A 443 6.49 15.81 0.77
C TYR A 443 5.32 15.24 -0.05
N LYS A 444 4.10 15.27 0.50
CA LYS A 444 2.87 14.87 -0.19
C LYS A 444 2.68 15.64 -1.49
N LYS A 445 2.84 16.97 -1.45
CA LYS A 445 2.68 17.82 -2.62
C LYS A 445 3.75 17.50 -3.67
N ALA A 446 5.00 17.29 -3.28
CA ALA A 446 6.07 16.85 -4.17
C ALA A 446 5.73 15.52 -4.88
N MET A 447 5.19 14.53 -4.13
CA MET A 447 4.73 13.26 -4.70
C MET A 447 3.57 13.45 -5.69
N LEU A 448 2.57 14.26 -5.33
CA LEU A 448 1.42 14.51 -6.22
C LEU A 448 1.87 15.16 -7.54
N ILE A 449 2.79 16.13 -7.49
CA ILE A 449 3.38 16.73 -8.70
C ILE A 449 4.21 15.71 -9.50
N ASN A 450 4.90 14.79 -8.83
CA ASN A 450 5.62 13.71 -9.51
C ASN A 450 4.69 12.76 -10.28
N ASP A 451 3.53 12.46 -9.70
CA ASP A 451 2.57 11.49 -10.24
C ASP A 451 1.67 12.12 -11.32
N ASP A 452 1.40 13.42 -11.22
CA ASP A 452 0.60 14.19 -12.18
C ASP A 452 1.40 15.38 -12.78
N PRO A 453 1.85 15.27 -14.04
CA PRO A 453 2.61 16.33 -14.70
C PRO A 453 1.79 17.61 -14.96
N GLU A 454 0.45 17.57 -14.86
CA GLU A 454 -0.37 18.78 -14.97
C GLU A 454 -0.25 19.67 -13.72
N MET A 455 0.22 19.12 -12.60
CA MET A 455 0.40 19.86 -11.35
C MET A 455 1.73 20.61 -11.23
N GLY A 456 2.69 20.35 -12.12
CA GLY A 456 3.99 21.03 -12.12
C GLY A 456 5.14 20.18 -12.69
N GLY A 457 6.35 20.76 -12.67
CA GLY A 457 7.58 20.15 -13.18
C GLY A 457 8.56 19.74 -12.08
N ILE A 458 9.76 19.32 -12.49
CA ILE A 458 10.82 18.92 -11.56
C ILE A 458 11.20 20.05 -10.58
N ASP A 459 11.18 21.31 -11.03
CA ASP A 459 11.53 22.44 -10.17
C ASP A 459 10.49 22.69 -9.07
N ASP A 460 9.20 22.48 -9.36
CA ASP A 460 8.15 22.54 -8.34
C ASP A 460 8.28 21.41 -7.32
N ILE A 461 8.61 20.20 -7.78
CA ILE A 461 8.88 19.04 -6.92
C ILE A 461 10.06 19.33 -5.99
N LEU A 462 11.18 19.84 -6.54
CA LEU A 462 12.36 20.20 -5.77
C LEU A 462 12.05 21.28 -4.73
N GLN A 463 11.28 22.31 -5.10
CA GLN A 463 10.88 23.36 -4.17
C GLN A 463 10.08 22.80 -2.99
N GLU A 464 9.15 21.89 -3.24
CA GLU A 464 8.36 21.25 -2.19
C GLU A 464 9.22 20.30 -1.34
N LEU A 465 10.16 19.55 -1.90
CA LEU A 465 11.09 18.73 -1.12
C LEU A 465 12.02 19.57 -0.23
N GLN A 466 12.49 20.71 -0.70
CA GLN A 466 13.32 21.63 0.08
C GLN A 466 12.57 22.17 1.29
N LYS A 467 11.32 22.63 1.10
CA LYS A 467 10.43 23.03 2.20
C LYS A 467 10.20 21.88 3.17
N ALA A 468 9.98 20.66 2.66
CA ALA A 468 9.81 19.49 3.51
C ALA A 468 11.02 19.22 4.39
N ASN A 469 12.23 19.38 3.86
CA ASN A 469 13.47 19.18 4.60
C ASN A 469 13.75 20.31 5.61
N GLU A 470 13.43 21.57 5.26
CA GLU A 470 13.56 22.73 6.16
C GLU A 470 12.62 22.64 7.37
N GLU A 471 11.44 22.07 7.17
CA GLU A 471 10.45 21.89 8.22
C GLU A 471 10.62 20.57 8.98
N PHE A 472 11.44 19.65 8.50
CA PHE A 472 11.79 18.45 9.25
C PHE A 472 12.71 18.81 10.43
N THR A 473 12.61 18.08 11.55
CA THR A 473 13.53 18.31 12.68
C THR A 473 14.85 17.62 12.40
N GLY A 474 15.82 18.37 11.88
CA GLY A 474 17.08 17.84 11.36
C GLY A 474 17.06 17.77 9.83
N LYS A 475 17.94 16.98 9.22
CA LYS A 475 17.91 16.69 7.78
C LYS A 475 17.52 15.23 7.57
N ASP A 476 16.48 14.99 6.80
CA ASP A 476 16.09 13.62 6.43
C ASP A 476 16.92 13.18 5.20
N PRO A 477 17.85 12.20 5.33
CA PRO A 477 18.65 11.71 4.21
C PRO A 477 17.78 11.15 3.07
N SER A 478 16.56 10.69 3.38
CA SER A 478 15.61 10.21 2.36
C SER A 478 15.16 11.34 1.42
N ILE A 479 14.93 12.54 1.95
CA ILE A 479 14.55 13.71 1.15
C ILE A 479 15.73 14.16 0.28
N LEU A 480 16.93 14.25 0.88
CA LEU A 480 18.15 14.60 0.17
C LEU A 480 18.45 13.63 -0.99
N PHE A 481 18.22 12.34 -0.77
CA PHE A 481 18.37 11.32 -1.80
C PHE A 481 17.41 11.59 -2.97
N LEU A 482 16.12 11.82 -2.70
CA LEU A 482 15.13 12.10 -3.76
C LEU A 482 15.43 13.38 -4.53
N GLU A 483 15.84 14.45 -3.84
CA GLU A 483 16.32 15.68 -4.48
C GLU A 483 17.49 15.39 -5.41
N ALA A 484 18.45 14.58 -4.97
CA ALA A 484 19.59 14.23 -5.81
C ALA A 484 19.18 13.47 -7.08
N ILE A 485 18.25 12.52 -6.99
CA ILE A 485 17.74 11.78 -8.15
C ILE A 485 17.06 12.73 -9.15
N LEU A 486 16.30 13.72 -8.68
CA LEU A 486 15.71 14.74 -9.54
C LEU A 486 16.77 15.62 -10.22
N TYR A 487 17.86 15.96 -9.51
CA TYR A 487 18.98 16.67 -10.14
C TYR A 487 19.76 15.80 -11.15
N LEU A 488 19.86 14.48 -10.94
CA LEU A 488 20.41 13.56 -11.95
C LEU A 488 19.55 13.55 -13.21
N GLU A 489 18.22 13.50 -13.06
CA GLU A 489 17.27 13.59 -14.16
C GLU A 489 17.39 14.92 -14.94
N LYS A 490 17.60 16.04 -14.23
CA LYS A 490 17.92 17.34 -14.86
C LYS A 490 19.33 17.41 -15.47
N GLY A 491 20.18 16.43 -15.23
CA GLY A 491 21.58 16.42 -15.67
C GLY A 491 22.52 17.33 -14.86
N ASN A 492 22.08 17.86 -13.71
CA ASN A 492 22.93 18.64 -12.81
C ASN A 492 23.71 17.71 -11.85
N LEU A 493 24.74 17.07 -12.41
CA LEU A 493 25.51 16.04 -11.71
C LEU A 493 26.27 16.55 -10.49
N ASN A 494 26.75 17.79 -10.51
CA ASN A 494 27.49 18.37 -9.37
C ASN A 494 26.58 18.56 -8.15
N LYS A 495 25.37 19.11 -8.36
CA LYS A 495 24.40 19.28 -7.28
C LYS A 495 23.92 17.93 -6.75
N ALA A 496 23.65 16.97 -7.65
CA ALA A 496 23.28 15.62 -7.26
C ALA A 496 24.37 14.93 -6.42
N ALA A 497 25.64 15.00 -6.82
CA ALA A 497 26.75 14.44 -6.06
C ALA A 497 26.85 15.04 -4.65
N PHE A 498 26.72 16.36 -4.53
CA PHE A 498 26.74 17.06 -3.24
C PHE A 498 25.60 16.62 -2.31
N LEU A 499 24.39 16.41 -2.85
CA LEU A 499 23.25 15.94 -2.07
C LEU A 499 23.38 14.46 -1.68
N LEU A 500 23.88 13.61 -2.58
CA LEU A 500 24.14 12.19 -2.30
C LEU A 500 25.21 11.99 -1.23
N GLU A 501 26.26 12.82 -1.22
CA GLU A 501 27.29 12.80 -0.18
C GLU A 501 26.73 13.21 1.19
N GLN A 502 25.86 14.22 1.23
CA GLN A 502 25.13 14.57 2.46
C GLN A 502 24.17 13.44 2.89
N ALA A 503 23.42 12.85 1.96
CA ALA A 503 22.53 11.74 2.27
C ALA A 503 23.31 10.55 2.84
N GLU A 504 24.44 10.17 2.22
CA GLU A 504 25.29 9.06 2.67
C GLU A 504 25.92 9.32 4.04
N SER A 505 26.41 10.54 4.28
CA SER A 505 27.04 10.89 5.55
C SER A 505 26.04 10.90 6.72
N LEU A 506 24.82 11.41 6.49
CA LEU A 506 23.76 11.48 7.49
C LEU A 506 23.02 10.14 7.68
N GLU A 507 23.07 9.23 6.71
CA GLU A 507 22.35 7.97 6.77
C GLU A 507 23.00 6.98 7.74
N THR A 508 22.17 6.48 8.66
CA THR A 508 22.54 5.52 9.72
C THR A 508 22.08 4.10 9.40
N SER A 509 21.08 3.93 8.53
CA SER A 509 20.73 2.62 7.96
C SER A 509 21.84 2.13 7.03
N SER A 510 22.44 0.98 7.35
CA SER A 510 23.46 0.34 6.49
C SER A 510 22.95 0.15 5.05
N PHE A 511 21.67 -0.22 4.89
CA PHE A 511 21.05 -0.42 3.58
C PHE A 511 20.96 0.87 2.77
N ARG A 512 20.35 1.92 3.33
CA ARG A 512 20.15 3.20 2.62
C ARG A 512 21.47 3.98 2.44
N LYS A 513 22.43 3.77 3.35
CA LYS A 513 23.77 4.36 3.25
C LYS A 513 24.49 3.81 2.02
N GLN A 514 24.46 2.49 1.83
CA GLN A 514 25.04 1.85 0.64
C GLN A 514 24.30 2.22 -0.65
N GLN A 515 22.97 2.41 -0.60
CA GLN A 515 22.21 2.97 -1.73
C GLN A 515 22.73 4.35 -2.13
N SER A 516 22.86 5.28 -1.17
CA SER A 516 23.37 6.63 -1.42
C SER A 516 24.81 6.61 -1.91
N ALA A 517 25.67 5.77 -1.31
CA ALA A 517 27.05 5.57 -1.73
C ALA A 517 27.16 5.05 -3.18
N LEU A 518 26.28 4.13 -3.59
CA LEU A 518 26.30 3.57 -4.95
C LEU A 518 25.95 4.66 -5.98
N TRP A 519 24.89 5.41 -5.73
CA TRP A 519 24.49 6.52 -6.61
C TRP A 519 25.53 7.63 -6.64
N LEU A 520 26.21 7.89 -5.51
CA LEU A 520 27.33 8.83 -5.44
C LEU A 520 28.51 8.33 -6.29
N ALA A 521 28.91 7.07 -6.13
CA ALA A 521 30.01 6.46 -6.89
C ALA A 521 29.76 6.55 -8.41
N ARG A 522 28.54 6.18 -8.84
CA ARG A 522 28.10 6.29 -10.23
C ARG A 522 28.19 7.73 -10.74
N THR A 523 27.70 8.69 -9.96
CA THR A 523 27.71 10.12 -10.31
C THR A 523 29.14 10.66 -10.42
N GLN A 524 30.01 10.34 -9.45
CA GLN A 524 31.41 10.77 -9.44
C GLN A 524 32.20 10.16 -10.61
N SER A 525 31.89 8.90 -10.99
CA SER A 525 32.53 8.27 -12.16
C SER A 525 32.20 9.01 -13.47
N VAL A 526 30.95 9.47 -13.62
CA VAL A 526 30.53 10.25 -14.80
C VAL A 526 31.11 11.66 -14.78
N LEU A 527 31.34 12.25 -13.61
CA LEU A 527 32.05 13.53 -13.45
C LEU A 527 33.56 13.44 -13.70
N GLY A 528 34.11 12.25 -13.99
CA GLY A 528 35.55 12.04 -14.19
C GLY A 528 36.36 12.02 -12.89
N LYS A 529 35.69 12.01 -11.72
CA LYS A 529 36.32 11.99 -10.39
C LYS A 529 36.57 10.55 -9.94
N GLN A 530 37.36 9.80 -10.72
CA GLN A 530 37.53 8.36 -10.56
C GLN A 530 38.00 7.94 -9.16
N LYS A 531 38.95 8.67 -8.56
CA LYS A 531 39.43 8.36 -7.19
C LYS A 531 38.31 8.40 -6.14
N ILE A 532 37.38 9.34 -6.26
CA ILE A 532 36.23 9.46 -5.35
C ILE A 532 35.23 8.34 -5.65
N ALA A 533 34.96 8.07 -6.93
CA ALA A 533 34.09 6.97 -7.33
C ALA A 533 34.58 5.61 -6.78
N ASP A 534 35.87 5.31 -6.95
CA ASP A 534 36.51 4.08 -6.49
C ASP A 534 36.41 3.96 -4.96
N HIS A 535 36.65 5.05 -4.22
CA HIS A 535 36.47 5.06 -2.76
C HIS A 535 35.07 4.57 -2.34
N PHE A 536 34.01 5.08 -2.95
CA PHE A 536 32.64 4.68 -2.60
C PHE A 536 32.29 3.28 -3.12
N TYR A 537 32.74 2.89 -4.32
CA TYR A 537 32.56 1.52 -4.80
C TYR A 537 33.23 0.50 -3.88
N ASP A 538 34.45 0.77 -3.45
CA ASP A 538 35.20 -0.14 -2.59
C ASP A 538 34.64 -0.16 -1.17
N LYS A 539 34.16 0.99 -0.66
CA LYS A 539 33.40 1.05 0.59
C LYS A 539 32.19 0.10 0.57
N ILE A 540 31.46 0.02 -0.55
CA ILE A 540 30.31 -0.89 -0.69
C ILE A 540 30.79 -2.34 -0.77
N LYS A 541 31.75 -2.65 -1.65
CA LYS A 541 32.26 -4.03 -1.84
C LYS A 541 32.83 -4.61 -0.54
N ASN A 542 33.57 -3.79 0.22
CA ASN A 542 34.23 -4.16 1.47
C ASN A 542 33.33 -4.06 2.71
N SER A 543 32.10 -3.55 2.59
CA SER A 543 31.14 -3.52 3.70
C SER A 543 30.85 -4.93 4.21
N LYS A 544 30.28 -5.08 5.41
CA LYS A 544 29.83 -6.41 5.87
C LYS A 544 28.72 -6.93 4.96
N THR A 545 28.84 -8.16 4.47
CA THR A 545 27.77 -8.77 3.67
C THR A 545 26.61 -9.13 4.59
N GLU A 546 25.49 -8.44 4.44
CA GLU A 546 24.21 -8.79 5.03
C GLU A 546 23.25 -9.13 3.90
N PHE A 547 22.28 -10.02 4.15
CA PHE A 547 21.30 -10.41 3.13
C PHE A 547 20.59 -9.18 2.54
N SER A 548 20.27 -8.19 3.38
CA SER A 548 19.64 -6.94 2.96
C SER A 548 20.54 -6.09 2.04
N THR A 549 21.86 -6.08 2.25
CA THR A 549 22.78 -5.18 1.53
C THR A 549 23.48 -5.82 0.33
N GLN A 550 23.34 -7.14 0.14
CA GLN A 550 23.98 -7.91 -0.93
C GLN A 550 23.73 -7.32 -2.33
N VAL A 551 22.55 -6.74 -2.55
CA VAL A 551 22.19 -6.14 -3.83
C VAL A 551 23.08 -4.94 -4.21
N TRP A 552 23.45 -4.11 -3.24
CA TRP A 552 24.29 -2.94 -3.49
C TRP A 552 25.71 -3.36 -3.85
N LYS A 553 26.22 -4.40 -3.19
CA LYS A 553 27.47 -5.05 -3.56
C LYS A 553 27.44 -5.60 -4.97
N GLN A 554 26.39 -6.34 -5.33
CA GLN A 554 26.26 -6.91 -6.67
C GLN A 554 26.27 -5.83 -7.75
N LYS A 555 25.49 -4.74 -7.55
CA LYS A 555 25.48 -3.59 -8.46
C LYS A 555 26.87 -2.92 -8.55
N ALA A 556 27.54 -2.72 -7.41
CA ALA A 556 28.89 -2.14 -7.38
C ALA A 556 29.93 -2.99 -8.14
N PHE A 557 29.83 -4.32 -8.09
CA PHE A 557 30.68 -5.21 -8.91
C PHE A 557 30.33 -5.15 -10.40
N GLN A 558 29.03 -5.11 -10.73
CA GLN A 558 28.55 -5.03 -12.12
C GLN A 558 28.95 -3.72 -12.81
N ASP A 559 29.00 -2.61 -12.07
CA ASP A 559 29.40 -1.31 -12.59
C ASP A 559 30.89 -1.27 -12.98
N LYS A 560 31.74 -2.19 -12.48
CA LYS A 560 33.18 -2.24 -12.81
C LYS A 560 33.89 -0.88 -12.66
N GLY A 561 33.49 -0.08 -11.68
CA GLY A 561 34.06 1.24 -11.38
C GLY A 561 33.63 2.39 -12.31
N LYS A 562 32.78 2.14 -13.33
CA LYS A 562 32.33 3.18 -14.27
C LYS A 562 30.84 3.06 -14.58
N TYR A 563 30.15 4.18 -14.69
CA TYR A 563 28.73 4.20 -15.03
C TYR A 563 28.44 5.02 -16.29
N SER A 564 27.34 4.72 -16.97
CA SER A 564 26.94 5.42 -18.19
C SER A 564 26.27 6.75 -17.85
N ALA A 565 26.77 7.85 -18.43
CA ALA A 565 26.15 9.17 -18.32
C ALA A 565 24.68 9.18 -18.80
N LYS A 566 24.38 8.40 -19.85
CA LYS A 566 23.03 8.26 -20.39
C LYS A 566 22.12 7.57 -19.37
N LYS A 567 22.55 6.42 -18.81
CA LYS A 567 21.77 5.69 -17.80
C LYS A 567 21.54 6.54 -16.54
N LEU A 568 22.55 7.29 -16.12
CA LEU A 568 22.47 8.14 -14.93
C LEU A 568 21.40 9.24 -15.03
N ARG A 569 21.14 9.75 -16.25
CA ARG A 569 20.08 10.75 -16.50
C ARG A 569 18.71 10.12 -16.74
N GLN A 570 18.66 8.82 -17.05
CA GLN A 570 17.43 8.08 -17.32
C GLN A 570 16.91 7.42 -16.06
N VAL A 571 16.66 8.24 -15.03
CA VAL A 571 16.15 7.82 -13.73
C VAL A 571 14.83 8.51 -13.42
N SER A 572 14.04 7.91 -12.54
CA SER A 572 12.87 8.56 -11.94
C SER A 572 12.86 8.26 -10.45
N PRO A 573 12.57 9.24 -9.57
CA PRO A 573 12.39 8.96 -8.15
C PRO A 573 11.14 8.10 -7.90
N ASN A 574 11.21 7.27 -6.87
CA ASN A 574 10.07 6.59 -6.25
C ASN A 574 9.90 7.13 -4.83
N PHE A 575 8.85 7.94 -4.65
CA PHE A 575 8.53 8.63 -3.39
C PHE A 575 8.00 7.72 -2.29
N ILE A 576 7.60 6.47 -2.58
CA ILE A 576 6.99 5.60 -1.57
C ILE A 576 8.07 4.82 -0.83
N ILE A 577 8.95 4.16 -1.57
CA ILE A 577 10.01 3.32 -0.99
C ILE A 577 11.35 4.06 -0.87
N VAL A 578 11.44 5.29 -1.39
CA VAL A 578 12.64 6.13 -1.46
C VAL A 578 13.72 5.40 -2.27
N GLU A 579 13.47 5.29 -3.57
CA GLU A 579 14.33 4.61 -4.55
C GLU A 579 14.48 5.44 -5.83
N ALA A 580 15.49 5.13 -6.63
CA ALA A 580 15.62 5.58 -8.00
C ALA A 580 15.28 4.41 -8.93
N ASN A 581 14.25 4.55 -9.76
CA ASN A 581 13.93 3.57 -10.78
C ASN A 581 15.01 3.63 -11.86
N GLU A 582 15.73 2.52 -12.05
CA GLU A 582 16.79 2.34 -13.05
C GLU A 582 16.20 1.76 -14.36
N LEU A 583 16.81 2.08 -15.50
CA LEU A 583 16.46 1.53 -16.82
C LEU A 583 17.39 0.39 -17.29
#